data_AF-A0A940W0H4-F1
#
_entry.id   AF-A0A940W0H4-F1
#
_cell.length_a   1.000
_cell.length_b   1.000
_cell.length_c   1.000
_cell.angle_alpha   90.00
_cell.angle_beta   90.00
_cell.angle_gamma   90.00
#
_symmetry.space_group_name_H-M   'P 1'
#
loop_
_entity.id
_entity.type
_entity.pdbx_description
1 polymer ?
#
loop_
_entity_poly.entity_id
_entity_poly.type
_entity_poly.pdbx_seq_one_letter_code
_entity_poly.pdbx_strand_id
1 'polypeptide(L)'
;MALEWGKIAARIAGHASSGPGRDLCAALSPGVDLDVIRVSLEENRDGRRMLLHEGPLPLSGVKEIREEVEKAVKGASLSPQELLRVGQTARAGERVRRFFEDRRGKYPRIAHHAREIPPLRDLVEEIDLKIDADGNIPDRASHALGNLRRQLAQIRSRLQDTADQILSSPRYSRHLQEAYATVRSGRVVIPFKTGSKGLFQGIVHDTSQSGQTVFFEPEELVYLNNEVKMAELEVEREVARILAELSGQVARRERELLLALSLLARIDCIQA
;
A
#
# COMPACT_ATOMS: atom_id res chain seq x y z
N MET A 1 -14.85 43.44 21.74
CA MET A 1 -15.47 42.20 21.24
C MET A 1 -14.37 41.31 20.72
N ALA A 2 -14.02 40.24 21.45
CA ALA A 2 -13.12 39.24 20.90
C ALA A 2 -13.88 38.49 19.81
N LEU A 3 -13.43 38.59 18.56
CA LEU A 3 -13.92 37.73 17.49
C LEU A 3 -13.74 36.29 17.98
N GLU A 4 -14.78 35.45 17.95
CA GLU A 4 -14.66 34.02 18.28
C GLU A 4 -13.93 33.28 17.14
N TRP A 5 -12.70 33.71 16.85
CA TRP A 5 -11.92 33.32 15.68
C TRP A 5 -11.72 31.81 15.60
N GLY A 6 -11.49 31.16 16.74
CA GLY A 6 -11.41 29.70 16.81
C GLY A 6 -12.67 29.00 16.30
N LYS A 7 -13.88 29.57 16.52
CA LYS A 7 -15.12 29.01 15.97
C LYS A 7 -15.25 29.24 14.47
N ILE A 8 -14.73 30.36 13.95
CA ILE A 8 -14.70 30.63 12.50
C ILE A 8 -13.74 29.66 11.80
N ALA A 9 -12.51 29.54 12.30
CA ALA A 9 -11.52 28.60 11.77
C ALA A 9 -12.03 27.16 11.80
N ALA A 10 -12.67 26.73 12.90
CA ALA A 10 -13.28 25.40 13.00
C ALA A 10 -14.42 25.18 11.98
N ARG A 11 -15.23 26.21 11.70
CA ARG A 11 -16.28 26.13 10.67
C ARG A 11 -15.68 25.98 9.28
N ILE A 12 -14.67 26.77 8.92
CA ILE A 12 -13.96 26.67 7.64
C ILE A 12 -13.31 25.29 7.51
N ALA A 13 -12.63 24.81 8.55
CA ALA A 13 -12.03 23.47 8.57
C ALA A 13 -13.08 22.35 8.34
N GLY A 14 -14.34 22.56 8.74
CA GLY A 14 -15.44 21.66 8.43
C GLY A 14 -15.71 21.46 6.94
N HIS A 15 -15.40 22.46 6.11
CA HIS A 15 -15.61 22.44 4.66
C HIS A 15 -14.40 21.96 3.85
N ALA A 16 -13.23 21.78 4.48
CA ALA A 16 -12.05 21.23 3.82
C ALA A 16 -12.25 19.77 3.40
N SER A 17 -11.75 19.43 2.22
CA SER A 17 -11.93 18.13 1.57
C SER A 17 -10.83 17.11 1.92
N SER A 18 -9.74 17.55 2.55
CA SER A 18 -8.59 16.73 2.93
C SER A 18 -8.18 16.94 4.39
N GLY A 19 -7.42 16.00 4.96
CA GLY A 19 -6.80 16.15 6.28
C GLY A 19 -5.85 17.36 6.33
N PRO A 20 -4.84 17.43 5.44
CA PRO A 20 -3.91 18.57 5.38
C PRO A 20 -4.59 19.94 5.18
N GLY A 21 -5.63 20.01 4.35
CA GLY A 21 -6.41 21.24 4.17
C GLY A 21 -7.20 21.63 5.42
N ARG A 22 -7.77 20.64 6.12
CA ARG A 22 -8.47 20.85 7.41
C ARG A 22 -7.53 21.40 8.47
N ASP A 23 -6.33 20.85 8.57
CA ASP A 23 -5.31 21.32 9.53
C ASP A 23 -4.89 22.75 9.21
N LEU A 24 -4.71 23.08 7.92
CA LEU A 24 -4.39 24.43 7.49
C LEU A 24 -5.52 25.42 7.80
N CYS A 25 -6.78 25.05 7.56
CA CYS A 25 -7.95 25.86 7.91
C CYS A 25 -8.04 26.10 9.41
N ALA A 26 -7.79 25.08 10.23
CA ALA A 26 -7.84 25.17 11.68
C ALA A 26 -6.72 26.06 12.25
N ALA A 27 -5.57 26.12 11.57
CA ALA A 27 -4.43 26.96 11.94
C ALA A 27 -4.54 28.42 11.45
N LEU A 28 -5.60 28.79 10.72
CA LEU A 28 -5.81 30.18 10.30
C LEU A 28 -5.82 31.11 11.51
N SER A 29 -5.19 32.28 11.38
CA SER A 29 -5.17 33.35 12.37
C SER A 29 -5.40 34.70 11.69
N PRO A 30 -5.94 35.71 12.39
CA PRO A 30 -6.09 37.04 11.81
C PRO A 30 -4.73 37.60 11.40
N GLY A 31 -4.58 37.93 10.12
CA GLY A 31 -3.36 38.55 9.60
C GLY A 31 -3.19 39.98 10.14
N VAL A 32 -1.94 40.42 10.23
CA VAL A 32 -1.58 41.81 10.60
C VAL A 32 -0.83 42.54 9.49
N ASP A 33 -0.38 41.82 8.46
CA ASP A 33 0.30 42.35 7.29
C ASP A 33 -0.72 42.60 6.16
N LEU A 34 -0.85 43.86 5.75
CA LEU A 34 -1.82 44.28 4.73
C LEU A 34 -1.59 43.65 3.36
N ASP A 35 -0.35 43.41 2.97
CA ASP A 35 -0.04 42.85 1.67
C ASP A 35 -0.35 41.35 1.63
N VAL A 36 -0.06 40.63 2.72
CA VAL A 36 -0.48 39.23 2.90
C VAL A 36 -2.01 39.11 2.87
N ILE A 37 -2.72 39.99 3.60
CA ILE A 37 -4.19 39.99 3.65
C ILE A 37 -4.77 40.22 2.25
N ARG A 38 -4.25 41.18 1.48
CA ARG A 38 -4.72 41.45 0.11
C ARG A 38 -4.58 40.23 -0.78
N VAL A 39 -3.43 39.54 -0.73
CA VAL A 39 -3.21 38.32 -1.51
C VAL A 39 -4.21 37.23 -1.11
N SER A 40 -4.39 36.98 0.18
CA SER A 40 -5.35 35.97 0.68
C SER A 40 -6.80 36.28 0.28
N LEU A 41 -7.20 37.55 0.27
CA LEU A 41 -8.53 37.95 -0.18
C LEU A 41 -8.72 37.75 -1.69
N GLU A 42 -7.70 37.98 -2.51
CA GLU A 42 -7.75 37.69 -3.94
C GLU A 42 -7.81 36.18 -4.22
N GLU A 43 -7.04 35.38 -3.48
CA GLU A 43 -7.12 33.91 -3.52
C GLU A 43 -8.52 33.43 -3.17
N ASN A 44 -9.13 33.95 -2.09
CA ASN A 44 -10.49 33.60 -1.70
C ASN A 44 -11.54 34.02 -2.75
N ARG A 45 -11.38 35.20 -3.38
CA ARG A 45 -12.25 35.62 -4.49
C ARG A 45 -12.16 34.65 -5.67
N ASP A 46 -10.97 34.15 -5.98
CA ASP A 46 -10.78 33.13 -6.99
C ASP A 46 -11.46 31.81 -6.61
N GLY A 47 -11.21 31.30 -5.40
CA GLY A 47 -11.82 30.09 -4.87
C GLY A 47 -13.35 30.15 -4.91
N ARG A 48 -13.94 31.26 -4.45
CA ARG A 48 -15.39 31.46 -4.47
C ARG A 48 -15.95 31.49 -5.90
N ARG A 49 -15.33 32.22 -6.84
CA ARG A 49 -15.79 32.26 -8.23
C ARG A 49 -15.70 30.88 -8.88
N MET A 50 -14.59 30.18 -8.66
CA MET A 50 -14.39 28.82 -9.14
C MET A 50 -15.47 27.89 -8.61
N LEU A 51 -15.72 27.88 -7.30
CA LEU A 51 -16.72 27.01 -6.68
C LEU A 51 -18.13 27.25 -7.23
N LEU A 52 -18.51 28.51 -7.47
CA LEU A 52 -19.81 28.88 -8.02
C LEU A 52 -20.00 28.47 -9.48
N HIS A 53 -18.95 28.53 -10.30
CA HIS A 53 -19.04 28.29 -11.74
C HIS A 53 -18.67 26.86 -12.16
N GLU A 54 -17.74 26.22 -11.45
CA GLU A 54 -17.12 24.96 -11.84
C GLU A 54 -17.41 23.82 -10.84
N GLY A 55 -17.88 24.14 -9.64
CA GLY A 55 -18.04 23.19 -8.54
C GLY A 55 -16.74 22.91 -7.76
N PRO A 56 -16.74 21.88 -6.89
CA PRO A 56 -15.59 21.57 -6.04
C PRO A 56 -14.43 20.98 -6.84
N LEU A 57 -13.20 21.28 -6.42
CA LEU A 57 -11.96 20.76 -6.97
C LEU A 57 -11.82 19.25 -6.73
N PRO A 58 -11.11 18.54 -7.63
CA PRO A 58 -10.92 17.10 -7.56
C PRO A 58 -9.86 16.68 -6.51
N LEU A 59 -10.01 17.15 -5.26
CA LEU A 59 -9.09 16.94 -4.12
C LEU A 59 -9.25 15.58 -3.41
N SER A 60 -10.14 14.72 -3.90
CA SER A 60 -10.34 13.38 -3.32
C SER A 60 -9.04 12.57 -3.26
N GLY A 61 -8.75 11.96 -2.11
CA GLY A 61 -7.55 11.13 -1.93
C GLY A 61 -6.28 11.90 -1.53
N VAL A 62 -6.34 13.21 -1.29
CA VAL A 62 -5.24 13.92 -0.62
C VAL A 62 -5.14 13.42 0.83
N LYS A 63 -3.99 12.83 1.15
CA LYS A 63 -3.63 12.31 2.48
C LYS A 63 -2.41 13.06 3.02
N GLU A 64 -2.27 13.09 4.33
CA GLU A 64 -1.00 13.42 4.97
C GLU A 64 0.00 12.30 4.65
N ILE A 65 1.19 12.68 4.18
CA ILE A 65 2.22 11.76 3.67
C ILE A 65 3.63 12.10 4.20
N ARG A 66 3.77 13.09 5.09
CA ARG A 66 5.08 13.54 5.61
C ARG A 66 5.82 12.40 6.29
N GLU A 67 5.13 11.58 7.08
CA GLU A 67 5.74 10.46 7.80
C GLU A 67 6.25 9.40 6.82
N GLU A 68 5.47 9.06 5.80
CA GLU A 68 5.86 8.12 4.75
C GLU A 68 7.07 8.63 3.95
N VAL A 69 7.08 9.92 3.57
CA VAL A 69 8.20 10.53 2.86
C VAL A 69 9.46 10.54 3.73
N GLU A 70 9.37 10.96 5.00
CA GLU A 70 10.50 10.98 5.92
C GLU A 70 11.06 9.58 6.17
N LYS A 71 10.19 8.59 6.35
CA LYS A 71 10.56 7.17 6.49
C LYS A 71 11.34 6.67 5.27
N ALA A 72 10.88 6.99 4.07
CA ALA A 72 11.56 6.61 2.83
C ALA A 72 12.94 7.29 2.70
N VAL A 73 13.06 8.58 3.03
CA VAL A 73 14.32 9.33 3.01
C VAL A 73 15.35 8.75 3.97
N LYS A 74 14.92 8.23 5.13
CA LYS A 74 15.77 7.49 6.07
C LYS A 74 16.19 6.09 5.58
N GLY A 75 15.77 5.69 4.38
CA GLY A 75 16.13 4.42 3.77
C GLY A 75 15.25 3.24 4.17
N ALA A 76 14.15 3.48 4.90
CA ALA A 76 13.21 2.42 5.24
C ALA A 76 12.27 2.10 4.08
N SER A 77 11.92 0.81 3.93
CA SER A 77 10.90 0.41 2.96
C SER A 77 9.52 0.80 3.47
N LEU A 78 8.74 1.40 2.57
CA LEU A 78 7.32 1.65 2.74
C LEU A 78 6.53 0.36 2.46
N SER A 79 5.44 0.20 3.19
CA SER A 79 4.43 -0.81 2.94
C SER A 79 3.58 -0.45 1.71
N PRO A 80 2.85 -1.42 1.11
CA PRO A 80 1.96 -1.13 -0.01
C PRO A 80 0.95 -0.02 0.29
N GLN A 81 0.38 0.00 1.51
CA GLN A 81 -0.61 0.99 1.92
C GLN A 81 -0.02 2.39 2.05
N GLU A 82 1.21 2.51 2.56
CA GLU A 82 1.94 3.79 2.62
C GLU A 82 2.21 4.31 1.21
N LEU A 83 2.67 3.45 0.29
CA LEU A 83 2.90 3.81 -1.12
C LEU A 83 1.61 4.24 -1.83
N LEU A 84 0.50 3.54 -1.59
CA LEU A 84 -0.81 3.91 -2.15
C LEU A 84 -1.26 5.29 -1.66
N ARG A 85 -1.02 5.66 -0.40
CA ARG A 85 -1.34 7.01 0.11
C ARG A 85 -0.53 8.08 -0.63
N VAL A 86 0.77 7.85 -0.80
CA VAL A 86 1.65 8.75 -1.58
C VAL A 86 1.14 8.88 -3.01
N GLY A 87 0.83 7.76 -3.67
CA GLY A 87 0.27 7.73 -5.03
C GLY A 87 -1.07 8.45 -5.14
N GLN A 88 -1.97 8.32 -4.15
CA GLN A 88 -3.26 9.01 -4.12
C GLN A 88 -3.10 10.53 -4.03
N THR A 89 -2.22 11.03 -3.15
CA THR A 89 -1.92 12.46 -3.04
C THR A 89 -1.28 13.01 -4.32
N ALA A 90 -0.29 12.31 -4.88
CA ALA A 90 0.33 12.67 -6.14
C ALA A 90 -0.69 12.73 -7.30
N ARG A 91 -1.57 11.74 -7.40
CA ARG A 91 -2.65 11.70 -8.40
C ARG A 91 -3.65 12.84 -8.22
N ALA A 92 -3.95 13.24 -6.99
CA ALA A 92 -4.79 14.41 -6.73
C ALA A 92 -4.12 15.70 -7.23
N GLY A 93 -2.80 15.83 -7.03
CA GLY A 93 -1.97 16.87 -7.65
C GLY A 93 -2.17 16.97 -9.15
N GLU A 94 -1.99 15.87 -9.87
CA GLU A 94 -2.17 15.79 -11.33
C GLU A 94 -3.58 16.20 -11.78
N ARG A 95 -4.62 15.77 -11.05
CA ARG A 95 -6.01 16.15 -11.39
C ARG A 95 -6.27 17.64 -11.16
N VAL A 96 -5.76 18.23 -10.08
CA VAL A 96 -5.87 19.66 -9.80
C VAL A 96 -5.13 20.48 -10.87
N ARG A 97 -3.92 20.07 -11.25
CA ARG A 97 -3.17 20.69 -12.35
C ARG A 97 -3.98 20.70 -13.64
N ARG A 98 -4.44 19.52 -14.07
CA ARG A 98 -5.25 19.37 -15.28
C ARG A 98 -6.52 20.22 -15.25
N PHE A 99 -7.20 20.27 -14.10
CA PHE A 99 -8.39 21.11 -13.93
C PHE A 99 -8.13 22.58 -14.28
N PHE A 100 -7.00 23.15 -13.82
CA PHE A 100 -6.64 24.54 -14.12
C PHE A 100 -6.02 24.71 -15.52
N GLU A 101 -5.34 23.70 -16.06
CA GLU A 101 -4.87 23.71 -17.45
C GLU A 101 -6.02 23.76 -18.46
N ASP A 102 -7.12 23.05 -18.19
CA ASP A 102 -8.33 23.10 -19.01
C ASP A 102 -9.08 24.45 -18.90
N ARG A 103 -8.68 25.30 -17.93
CA ARG A 103 -9.32 26.58 -17.57
C ARG A 103 -8.35 27.76 -17.65
N ARG A 104 -7.40 27.69 -18.59
CA ARG A 104 -6.38 28.74 -18.81
C ARG A 104 -6.98 30.15 -18.81
N GLY A 105 -6.35 31.05 -18.05
CA GLY A 105 -6.76 32.44 -17.91
C GLY A 105 -7.84 32.71 -16.87
N LYS A 106 -8.49 31.68 -16.31
CA LYS A 106 -9.42 31.82 -15.19
C LYS A 106 -8.71 31.66 -13.84
N TYR A 107 -9.25 32.31 -12.81
CA TYR A 107 -8.85 32.15 -11.39
C TYR A 107 -7.32 32.27 -11.17
N PRO A 108 -6.69 33.39 -11.57
CA PRO A 108 -5.23 33.49 -11.72
C PRO A 108 -4.42 33.23 -10.44
N ARG A 109 -4.94 33.58 -9.25
CA ARG A 109 -4.27 33.39 -7.95
C ARG A 109 -4.27 31.94 -7.53
N ILE A 110 -5.42 31.27 -7.55
CA ILE A 110 -5.47 29.83 -7.20
C ILE A 110 -4.82 28.96 -8.29
N ALA A 111 -4.96 29.34 -9.56
CA ALA A 111 -4.28 28.68 -10.68
C ALA A 111 -2.76 28.85 -10.65
N HIS A 112 -2.24 29.87 -9.96
CA HIS A 112 -0.80 29.98 -9.72
C HIS A 112 -0.30 28.82 -8.84
N HIS A 113 -0.94 28.57 -7.69
CA HIS A 113 -0.59 27.43 -6.83
C HIS A 113 -0.69 26.10 -7.58
N ALA A 114 -1.74 25.91 -8.37
CA ALA A 114 -1.89 24.67 -9.14
C ALA A 114 -0.76 24.47 -10.17
N ARG A 115 -0.27 25.54 -10.81
CA ARG A 115 0.84 25.46 -11.78
C ARG A 115 2.17 25.09 -11.13
N GLU A 116 2.37 25.46 -9.87
CA GLU A 116 3.58 25.14 -9.10
C GLU A 116 3.56 23.70 -8.56
N ILE A 117 2.44 22.97 -8.66
CA ILE A 117 2.40 21.55 -8.27
C ILE A 117 3.35 20.77 -9.21
N PRO A 118 4.34 20.05 -8.67
CA PRO A 118 5.27 19.27 -9.48
C PRO A 118 4.57 18.15 -10.28
N PRO A 119 5.07 17.81 -11.49
CA PRO A 119 4.64 16.62 -12.21
C PRO A 119 5.08 15.35 -11.51
N LEU A 120 4.11 14.54 -11.08
CA LEU A 120 4.34 13.27 -10.37
C LEU A 120 3.70 12.08 -11.08
N ARG A 121 3.32 12.24 -12.35
CA ARG A 121 2.65 11.21 -13.15
C ARG A 121 3.46 9.92 -13.23
N ASP A 122 4.77 10.02 -13.44
CA ASP A 122 5.68 8.87 -13.52
C ASP A 122 5.64 8.04 -12.22
N LEU A 123 5.70 8.70 -11.06
CA LEU A 123 5.59 8.02 -9.77
C LEU A 123 4.22 7.37 -9.58
N VAL A 124 3.13 8.03 -9.99
CA VAL A 124 1.77 7.48 -9.90
C VAL A 124 1.62 6.24 -10.77
N GLU A 125 2.07 6.30 -12.01
CA GLU A 125 2.00 5.18 -12.97
C GLU A 125 2.82 3.99 -12.47
N GLU A 126 4.01 4.24 -11.92
CA GLU A 126 4.87 3.19 -11.37
C GLU A 126 4.25 2.49 -10.15
N ILE A 127 3.63 3.26 -9.25
CA ILE A 127 2.90 2.71 -8.10
C ILE A 127 1.71 1.87 -8.56
N ASP A 128 0.90 2.36 -9.50
CA ASP A 128 -0.29 1.66 -10.02
C ASP A 128 0.05 0.38 -10.82
N LEU A 129 1.23 0.36 -11.43
CA LEU A 129 1.72 -0.83 -12.14
C LEU A 129 2.07 -1.96 -11.16
N LYS A 130 2.67 -1.60 -10.02
CA LYS A 130 3.27 -2.53 -9.05
C LYS A 130 2.37 -2.86 -7.86
N ILE A 131 1.35 -2.05 -7.58
CA ILE A 131 0.43 -2.22 -6.45
C ILE A 131 -1.00 -2.00 -6.95
N ASP A 132 -1.89 -2.95 -6.66
CA ASP A 132 -3.30 -2.81 -6.99
C ASP A 132 -4.07 -1.93 -5.97
N ALA A 133 -5.36 -1.70 -6.21
CA ALA A 133 -6.18 -0.84 -5.36
C ALA A 133 -6.35 -1.37 -3.92
N ASP A 134 -6.21 -2.67 -3.72
CA ASP A 134 -6.33 -3.34 -2.42
C ASP A 134 -4.99 -3.40 -1.65
N GLY A 135 -3.89 -3.01 -2.31
CA GLY A 135 -2.55 -3.05 -1.74
C GLY A 135 -1.81 -4.36 -1.98
N ASN A 136 -2.29 -5.22 -2.88
CA ASN A 136 -1.55 -6.41 -3.29
C ASN A 136 -0.55 -6.08 -4.38
N ILE A 137 0.52 -6.87 -4.44
CA ILE A 137 1.53 -6.78 -5.50
C ILE A 137 1.20 -7.89 -6.51
N PRO A 138 0.65 -7.56 -7.70
CA PRO A 138 0.23 -8.55 -8.68
C PRO A 138 1.44 -9.15 -9.40
N ASP A 139 1.24 -10.29 -10.07
CA ASP A 139 2.32 -10.99 -10.82
C ASP A 139 2.95 -10.11 -11.91
N ARG A 140 2.19 -9.15 -12.44
CA ARG A 140 2.65 -8.17 -13.43
C ARG A 140 3.56 -7.08 -12.87
N ALA A 141 3.71 -6.98 -11.54
CA ALA A 141 4.56 -5.97 -10.91
C ALA A 141 6.04 -6.14 -11.29
N SER A 142 6.47 -7.37 -11.57
CA SER A 142 7.74 -7.64 -12.26
C SER A 142 7.70 -8.98 -12.98
N HIS A 143 8.45 -9.11 -14.07
CA HIS A 143 8.58 -10.38 -14.78
C HIS A 143 9.17 -11.49 -13.87
N ALA A 144 10.10 -11.11 -12.98
CA ALA A 144 10.69 -12.03 -12.01
C ALA A 144 9.66 -12.55 -11.01
N LEU A 145 8.81 -11.68 -10.46
CA LEU A 145 7.77 -12.08 -9.50
C LEU A 145 6.78 -13.06 -10.11
N GLY A 146 6.31 -12.79 -11.33
CA GLY A 146 5.41 -13.69 -12.06
C GLY A 146 6.05 -15.06 -12.32
N ASN A 147 7.34 -15.10 -12.66
CA ASN A 147 8.07 -16.37 -12.81
C ASN A 147 8.19 -17.14 -11.50
N LEU A 148 8.61 -16.47 -10.43
CA LEU A 148 8.80 -17.08 -9.11
C LEU A 148 7.49 -17.65 -8.56
N ARG A 149 6.37 -16.93 -8.71
CA ARG A 149 5.04 -17.42 -8.27
C ARG A 149 4.56 -18.59 -9.11
N ARG A 150 4.80 -18.61 -10.42
CA ARG A 150 4.51 -19.78 -11.27
C ARG A 150 5.34 -21.00 -10.85
N GLN A 151 6.63 -20.82 -10.58
CA GLN A 151 7.50 -21.89 -10.10
C GLN A 151 7.02 -22.43 -8.74
N LEU A 152 6.69 -21.54 -7.80
CA LEU A 152 6.11 -21.91 -6.51
C LEU A 152 4.82 -22.72 -6.67
N ALA A 153 3.92 -22.31 -7.58
CA ALA A 153 2.69 -23.05 -7.86
C ALA A 153 2.96 -24.45 -8.42
N GLN A 154 3.94 -24.60 -9.31
CA GLN A 154 4.35 -25.90 -9.84
C GLN A 154 4.92 -26.83 -8.76
N ILE A 155 5.78 -26.32 -7.88
CA ILE A 155 6.35 -27.10 -6.78
C ILE A 155 5.25 -27.51 -5.79
N ARG A 156 4.32 -26.60 -5.47
CA ARG A 156 3.15 -26.91 -4.62
C ARG A 156 2.26 -27.99 -5.23
N SER A 157 2.02 -27.96 -6.53
CA SER A 157 1.27 -29.02 -7.22
C SER A 157 1.99 -30.37 -7.07
N ARG A 158 3.30 -30.42 -7.33
CA ARG A 158 4.09 -31.66 -7.16
C ARG A 158 4.07 -32.18 -5.72
N LEU A 159 4.15 -31.28 -4.74
CA LEU A 159 4.05 -31.62 -3.32
C LEU A 159 2.69 -32.25 -3.00
N GLN A 160 1.60 -31.68 -3.52
CA GLN A 160 0.26 -32.23 -3.35
C GLN A 160 0.10 -33.59 -4.04
N ASP A 161 0.53 -33.71 -5.29
CA ASP A 161 0.49 -34.98 -6.04
C ASP A 161 1.27 -36.09 -5.31
N THR A 162 2.43 -35.74 -4.73
CA THR A 162 3.24 -36.69 -3.94
C THR A 162 2.55 -37.07 -2.64
N ALA A 163 1.91 -36.11 -1.95
CA ALA A 163 1.13 -36.40 -0.76
C ALA A 163 -0.04 -37.36 -1.08
N ASP A 164 -0.74 -37.14 -2.19
CA ASP A 164 -1.86 -37.99 -2.62
C ASP A 164 -1.39 -39.42 -3.02
N GLN A 165 -0.21 -39.53 -3.62
CA GLN A 165 0.44 -40.83 -3.86
C GLN A 165 0.78 -41.56 -2.55
N ILE A 166 1.27 -40.85 -1.54
CA ILE A 166 1.53 -41.43 -0.21
C ILE A 166 0.23 -41.89 0.45
N LEU A 167 -0.83 -41.08 0.40
CA LEU A 167 -2.13 -41.39 0.99
C LEU A 167 -2.78 -42.63 0.36
N SER A 168 -2.65 -42.79 -0.96
CA SER A 168 -3.20 -43.93 -1.70
C SER A 168 -2.30 -45.17 -1.68
N SER A 169 -1.03 -45.03 -1.28
CA SER A 169 -0.07 -46.14 -1.26
C SER A 169 -0.42 -47.19 -0.20
N PRO A 170 -0.51 -48.48 -0.58
CA PRO A 170 -0.71 -49.58 0.37
C PRO A 170 0.37 -49.67 1.46
N ARG A 171 1.57 -49.13 1.19
CA ARG A 171 2.70 -49.07 2.14
C ARG A 171 2.37 -48.18 3.33
N TYR A 172 1.68 -47.07 3.11
CA TYR A 172 1.44 -46.04 4.12
C TYR A 172 0.02 -46.14 4.70
N SER A 173 -0.98 -46.47 3.88
CA SER A 173 -2.41 -46.38 4.24
C SER A 173 -2.81 -47.11 5.53
N ARG A 174 -2.18 -48.26 5.85
CA ARG A 174 -2.45 -49.02 7.09
C ARG A 174 -1.97 -48.32 8.37
N HIS A 175 -0.97 -47.46 8.23
CA HIS A 175 -0.28 -46.75 9.29
C HIS A 175 -0.81 -45.34 9.52
N LEU A 176 -1.64 -44.83 8.60
CA LEU A 176 -2.31 -43.54 8.72
C LEU A 176 -3.39 -43.60 9.80
N GLN A 177 -3.53 -42.50 10.54
CA GLN A 177 -4.69 -42.31 11.41
C GLN A 177 -5.92 -41.97 10.57
N GLU A 178 -5.75 -41.04 9.62
CA GLU A 178 -6.77 -40.58 8.69
C GLU A 178 -6.09 -40.27 7.33
N ALA A 179 -6.78 -40.52 6.23
CA ALA A 179 -6.20 -40.41 4.88
C ALA A 179 -6.35 -38.99 4.31
N TYR A 180 -5.66 -38.01 4.91
CA TYR A 180 -5.59 -36.64 4.38
C TYR A 180 -4.22 -36.03 4.62
N ALA A 181 -3.85 -35.05 3.79
CA ALA A 181 -2.70 -34.20 4.01
C ALA A 181 -3.16 -32.90 4.68
N THR A 182 -2.32 -32.36 5.57
CA THR A 182 -2.60 -31.10 6.27
C THR A 182 -1.33 -30.29 6.43
N VAL A 183 -1.45 -29.05 6.88
CA VAL A 183 -0.30 -28.16 7.07
C VAL A 183 -0.01 -28.00 8.56
N ARG A 184 1.23 -28.28 8.97
CA ARG A 184 1.76 -27.99 10.32
C ARG A 184 3.02 -27.16 10.18
N SER A 185 3.07 -26.04 10.91
CA SER A 185 4.22 -25.13 10.89
C SER A 185 4.65 -24.71 9.47
N GLY A 186 3.68 -24.56 8.57
CA GLY A 186 3.92 -24.19 7.16
C GLY A 186 4.40 -25.33 6.26
N ARG A 187 4.39 -26.59 6.72
CA ARG A 187 4.80 -27.76 5.94
C ARG A 187 3.65 -28.74 5.76
N VAL A 188 3.58 -29.37 4.59
CA VAL A 188 2.61 -30.43 4.32
C VAL A 188 3.05 -31.69 5.06
N VAL A 189 2.14 -32.23 5.87
CA VAL A 189 2.34 -33.38 6.73
C VAL A 189 1.11 -34.30 6.65
N ILE A 190 1.30 -35.55 7.05
CA ILE A 190 0.26 -36.58 7.04
C ILE A 190 0.11 -37.12 8.47
N PRO A 191 -1.13 -37.34 8.96
CA PRO A 191 -1.37 -37.86 10.31
C PRO A 191 -1.18 -39.38 10.34
N PHE A 192 -0.11 -39.82 11.01
CA PHE A 192 0.19 -41.22 11.27
C PHE A 192 -0.28 -41.64 12.67
N LYS A 193 -0.58 -42.94 12.84
CA LYS A 193 -0.79 -43.54 14.17
C LYS A 193 0.50 -43.46 14.97
N THR A 194 0.43 -43.12 16.25
CA THR A 194 1.61 -43.05 17.13
C THR A 194 2.42 -44.34 17.20
N GLY A 195 1.76 -45.50 17.08
CA GLY A 195 2.44 -46.81 17.04
C GLY A 195 3.28 -47.07 15.78
N SER A 196 3.16 -46.23 14.75
CA SER A 196 3.91 -46.36 13.50
C SER A 196 5.23 -45.57 13.48
N LYS A 197 5.61 -44.94 14.62
CA LYS A 197 6.87 -44.21 14.75
C LYS A 197 8.07 -45.14 14.47
N GLY A 198 9.02 -44.68 13.66
CA GLY A 198 10.24 -45.41 13.32
C GLY A 198 10.10 -46.42 12.18
N LEU A 199 8.90 -46.67 11.66
CA LEU A 199 8.70 -47.55 10.48
C LEU A 199 9.07 -46.88 9.15
N PHE A 200 9.04 -45.55 9.11
CA PHE A 200 9.28 -44.75 7.91
C PHE A 200 10.30 -43.65 8.22
N GLN A 201 11.13 -43.31 7.24
CA GLN A 201 12.01 -42.16 7.34
C GLN A 201 11.24 -40.86 7.13
N GLY A 202 11.58 -39.84 7.91
CA GLY A 202 10.89 -38.55 7.88
C GLY A 202 10.98 -37.80 9.20
N ILE A 203 10.21 -36.72 9.30
CA ILE A 203 10.29 -35.75 10.40
C ILE A 203 8.92 -35.65 11.09
N VAL A 204 8.91 -35.69 12.42
CA VAL A 204 7.71 -35.41 13.22
C VAL A 204 7.63 -33.91 13.48
N HIS A 205 6.52 -33.29 13.10
CA HIS A 205 6.29 -31.84 13.32
C HIS A 205 5.45 -31.55 14.55
N ASP A 206 4.48 -32.41 14.83
CA ASP A 206 3.52 -32.18 15.91
C ASP A 206 2.85 -33.49 16.34
N THR A 207 2.17 -33.47 17.49
CA THR A 207 1.37 -34.58 18.02
C THR A 207 0.00 -34.09 18.48
N SER A 208 -1.04 -34.90 18.28
CA SER A 208 -2.37 -34.55 18.80
C SER A 208 -2.38 -34.45 20.33
N GLN A 209 -3.32 -33.68 20.89
CA GLN A 209 -3.52 -33.60 22.35
C GLN A 209 -3.80 -34.96 23.00
N SER A 210 -4.46 -35.88 22.28
CA SER A 210 -4.69 -37.25 22.74
C SER A 210 -3.46 -38.15 22.69
N GLY A 211 -2.37 -37.71 22.05
CA GLY A 211 -1.14 -38.48 21.85
C GLY A 211 -1.29 -39.65 20.86
N GLN A 212 -2.44 -39.81 20.21
CA GLN A 212 -2.72 -40.94 19.30
C GLN A 212 -2.32 -40.68 17.84
N THR A 213 -2.15 -39.40 17.48
CA THR A 213 -1.79 -38.98 16.12
C THR A 213 -0.47 -38.24 16.13
N VAL A 214 0.37 -38.56 15.14
CA VAL A 214 1.65 -37.90 14.88
C VAL A 214 1.57 -37.25 13.52
N PHE A 215 1.76 -35.95 13.45
CA PHE A 215 1.84 -35.23 12.18
C PHE A 215 3.26 -35.38 11.63
N PHE A 216 3.38 -36.24 10.63
CA PHE A 216 4.64 -36.72 10.10
C PHE A 216 4.85 -36.25 8.66
N GLU A 217 6.07 -35.82 8.34
CA GLU A 217 6.55 -35.48 7.01
C GLU A 217 7.44 -36.63 6.52
N PRO A 218 6.92 -37.55 5.68
CA PRO A 218 7.72 -38.60 5.08
C PRO A 218 8.87 -38.04 4.25
N GLU A 219 9.95 -38.80 4.12
CA GLU A 219 11.15 -38.43 3.37
C GLU A 219 10.84 -37.89 1.95
N GLU A 220 9.86 -38.49 1.26
CA GLU A 220 9.41 -38.06 -0.06
C GLU A 220 8.82 -36.63 -0.07
N LEU A 221 8.23 -36.19 1.04
CA LEU A 221 7.72 -34.82 1.21
C LEU A 221 8.79 -33.86 1.74
N VAL A 222 9.81 -34.33 2.47
CA VAL A 222 10.84 -33.47 3.08
C VAL A 222 11.52 -32.60 2.03
N TYR A 223 11.94 -33.20 0.92
CA TYR A 223 12.60 -32.48 -0.17
C TYR A 223 11.67 -31.43 -0.79
N LEU A 224 10.43 -31.81 -1.14
CA LEU A 224 9.46 -30.91 -1.79
C LEU A 224 9.01 -29.78 -0.87
N ASN A 225 8.80 -30.03 0.41
CA ASN A 225 8.49 -28.97 1.38
C ASN A 225 9.65 -27.96 1.51
N ASN A 226 10.90 -28.44 1.49
CA ASN A 226 12.07 -27.53 1.48
C ASN A 226 12.10 -26.69 0.20
N GLU A 227 11.84 -27.28 -0.97
CA GLU A 227 11.75 -26.53 -2.24
C GLU A 227 10.63 -25.48 -2.20
N VAL A 228 9.44 -25.82 -1.69
CA VAL A 228 8.34 -24.86 -1.50
C VAL A 228 8.81 -23.72 -0.61
N LYS A 229 9.43 -24.02 0.53
CA LYS A 229 9.87 -22.98 1.47
C LYS A 229 10.92 -22.06 0.86
N MET A 230 11.87 -22.60 0.10
CA MET A 230 12.87 -21.79 -0.61
C MET A 230 12.22 -20.91 -1.67
N ALA A 231 11.29 -21.45 -2.46
CA ALA A 231 10.58 -20.68 -3.48
C ALA A 231 9.70 -19.56 -2.86
N GLU A 232 9.07 -19.80 -1.71
CA GLU A 232 8.35 -18.77 -0.96
C GLU A 232 9.27 -17.63 -0.53
N LEU A 233 10.46 -17.94 -0.01
CA LEU A 233 11.44 -16.93 0.40
C LEU A 233 11.92 -16.10 -0.80
N GLU A 234 12.10 -16.70 -1.97
CA GLU A 234 12.44 -15.95 -3.19
C GLU A 234 11.31 -15.00 -3.62
N VAL A 235 10.04 -15.43 -3.52
CA VAL A 235 8.89 -14.55 -3.77
C VAL A 235 8.85 -13.39 -2.78
N GLU A 236 9.06 -13.65 -1.49
CA GLU A 236 9.10 -12.61 -0.44
C GLU A 236 10.24 -11.61 -0.69
N ARG A 237 11.42 -12.10 -1.08
CA ARG A 237 12.57 -11.25 -1.44
C ARG A 237 12.28 -10.34 -2.63
N GLU A 238 11.66 -10.87 -3.68
CA GLU A 238 11.30 -10.08 -4.86
C GLU A 238 10.24 -9.02 -4.53
N VAL A 239 9.25 -9.37 -3.70
CA VAL A 239 8.27 -8.40 -3.18
C VAL A 239 8.97 -7.29 -2.38
N ALA A 240 9.86 -7.64 -1.46
CA ALA A 240 10.62 -6.66 -0.68
C ALA A 240 11.48 -5.76 -1.58
N ARG A 241 12.09 -6.32 -2.63
CA ARG A 241 12.88 -5.56 -3.62
C ARG A 241 12.00 -4.54 -4.36
N ILE A 242 10.81 -4.93 -4.81
CA ILE A 242 9.85 -4.03 -5.49
C ILE A 242 9.45 -2.88 -4.57
N LEU A 243 9.14 -3.17 -3.30
CA LEU A 243 8.76 -2.16 -2.31
C LEU A 243 9.92 -1.21 -1.99
N ALA A 244 11.13 -1.72 -1.84
CA ALA A 244 12.32 -0.91 -1.61
C ALA A 244 12.61 0.01 -2.81
N GLU A 245 12.41 -0.48 -4.04
CA GLU A 245 12.57 0.31 -5.26
C GLU A 245 11.59 1.48 -5.32
N LEU A 246 10.29 1.23 -5.08
CA LEU A 246 9.25 2.27 -5.03
C LEU A 246 9.51 3.27 -3.90
N SER A 247 9.90 2.78 -2.72
CA SER A 247 10.26 3.63 -1.58
C SER A 247 11.44 4.53 -1.92
N GLY A 248 12.44 4.02 -2.63
CA GLY A 248 13.55 4.82 -3.13
C GLY A 248 13.13 5.89 -4.14
N GLN A 249 12.09 5.66 -4.95
CA GLN A 249 11.52 6.68 -5.82
C GLN A 249 10.82 7.79 -5.03
N VAL A 250 10.05 7.41 -4.00
CA VAL A 250 9.43 8.37 -3.06
C VAL A 250 10.49 9.23 -2.39
N ALA A 251 11.57 8.62 -1.88
CA ALA A 251 12.68 9.33 -1.24
C ALA A 251 13.34 10.35 -2.18
N ARG A 252 13.60 9.97 -3.45
CA ARG A 252 14.19 10.88 -4.45
C ARG A 252 13.29 12.06 -4.80
N ARG A 253 11.98 11.93 -4.62
CA ARG A 253 10.96 12.94 -4.92
C ARG A 253 10.48 13.69 -3.68
N GLU A 254 11.18 13.60 -2.54
CA GLU A 254 10.80 14.24 -1.27
C GLU A 254 10.32 15.68 -1.44
N ARG A 255 11.17 16.55 -2.01
CA ARG A 255 10.85 17.98 -2.16
C ARG A 255 9.60 18.21 -3.00
N GLU A 256 9.44 17.42 -4.06
CA GLU A 256 8.31 17.55 -4.98
C GLU A 256 7.01 17.10 -4.31
N LEU A 257 7.04 15.99 -3.56
CA LEU A 257 5.90 15.45 -2.83
C LEU A 257 5.45 16.38 -1.70
N LEU A 258 6.39 16.92 -0.92
CA LEU A 258 6.08 17.84 0.16
C LEU A 258 5.57 19.19 -0.37
N LEU A 259 6.14 19.68 -1.48
CA LEU A 259 5.62 20.86 -2.17
C LEU A 259 4.20 20.62 -2.68
N ALA A 260 3.95 19.51 -3.38
CA ALA A 260 2.62 19.14 -3.86
C ALA A 260 1.61 19.07 -2.72
N LEU A 261 1.95 18.41 -1.60
CA LEU A 261 1.11 18.32 -0.41
C LEU A 261 0.77 19.72 0.14
N SER A 262 1.76 20.60 0.27
CA SER A 262 1.56 21.95 0.80
C SER A 262 0.67 22.81 -0.10
N LEU A 263 0.85 22.73 -1.43
CA LEU A 263 0.05 23.46 -2.41
C LEU A 263 -1.38 22.92 -2.46
N LEU A 264 -1.55 21.59 -2.40
CA LEU A 264 -2.87 20.96 -2.33
C LEU A 264 -3.62 21.35 -1.06
N ALA A 265 -2.96 21.37 0.09
CA ALA A 265 -3.55 21.84 1.35
C ALA A 265 -3.96 23.31 1.27
N ARG A 266 -3.14 24.17 0.67
CA ARG A 266 -3.46 25.59 0.45
C ARG A 266 -4.65 25.77 -0.48
N ILE A 267 -4.69 25.04 -1.59
CA ILE A 267 -5.80 25.06 -2.55
C ILE A 267 -7.10 24.60 -1.90
N ASP A 268 -7.06 23.53 -1.10
CA ASP A 268 -8.21 23.05 -0.32
C ASP A 268 -8.69 24.11 0.69
N CYS A 269 -7.76 24.74 1.40
CA CYS A 269 -8.07 25.83 2.33
C CYS A 269 -8.66 27.08 1.65
N ILE A 270 -8.26 27.39 0.42
CA ILE A 270 -8.83 28.51 -0.35
C ILE A 270 -10.27 28.18 -0.80
N GLN A 271 -10.55 26.91 -1.08
CA GLN A 271 -11.88 26.44 -1.48
C GLN A 271 -12.87 26.35 -0.31
N ALA A 272 -12.39 25.93 0.87
CA ALA A 272 -13.19 25.73 2.08
C ALA A 272 -13.84 27.03 2.60
#